data_AF-A0ABD4WK70-F1
#
_entry.id   AF-A0ABD4WK70-F1
#
_cell.length_a   1.000
_cell.length_b   1.000
_cell.length_c   1.000
_cell.angle_alpha   90.00
_cell.angle_beta   90.00
_cell.angle_gamma   90.00
#
_symmetry.space_group_name_H-M   'P 1'
#
loop_
_entity.id
_entity.type
_entity.pdbx_description
1 polymer ?
#
loop_
_entity_poly.entity_id
_entity_poly.type
_entity_poly.pdbx_seq_one_letter_code
_entity_poly.pdbx_strand_id
1 'polypeptide(L)'
;MMRILILIIMLLPCSLGMYASAIDSLLSVLDKTIVMRRQYEEEKERYISLIKDELKQGRLTDMERYLIQNRLFAEYNSYISDSALHYINENILIATRLNNRQWINSSILNKVHILNTSGLFVEAMELLKSLPRNTLEGENIVDYYVCFENLYLYQAEYATDRNYVNNYLRIANLYRDSIISLVPEDTYRYVVVHAPQLIDQGKSQEAICLLKNFLPRLKSNTREYAVATSILAFAYHVVGNKI
;
A
#
# COMPACT_ATOMS: atom_id res chain seq x y z
N MET A 1 38.84 0.04 36.66
CA MET A 1 38.51 -0.97 35.63
C MET A 1 37.46 -1.97 36.11
N MET A 2 37.67 -2.74 37.19
CA MET A 2 36.68 -3.73 37.72
C MET A 2 35.33 -3.15 38.19
N ARG A 3 35.29 -1.91 38.72
CA ARG A 3 34.03 -1.28 39.19
C ARG A 3 33.08 -0.88 38.06
N ILE A 4 33.60 -0.59 36.87
CA ILE A 4 32.80 -0.21 35.69
C ILE A 4 32.20 -1.47 35.04
N LEU A 5 32.95 -2.59 35.05
CA LEU A 5 32.50 -3.86 34.50
C LEU A 5 31.29 -4.45 35.25
N ILE A 6 31.25 -4.29 36.58
CA ILE A 6 30.14 -4.75 37.44
C ILE A 6 28.87 -3.93 37.20
N LEU A 7 29.00 -2.63 36.94
CA LEU A 7 27.88 -1.75 36.60
C LEU A 7 27.24 -2.12 35.25
N ILE A 8 28.05 -2.49 34.25
CA ILE A 8 27.58 -2.94 32.94
C ILE A 8 26.85 -4.30 33.04
N ILE A 9 27.34 -5.21 33.88
CA ILE A 9 26.73 -6.54 34.09
C ILE A 9 25.41 -6.45 34.88
N MET A 10 25.25 -5.49 35.80
CA MET A 10 23.99 -5.28 36.52
C MET A 10 22.93 -4.50 35.73
N LEU A 11 23.33 -3.69 34.74
CA LEU A 11 22.39 -2.94 33.89
C LEU A 11 21.83 -3.77 32.72
N LEU A 12 22.55 -4.80 32.26
CA LEU A 12 22.15 -5.68 31.15
C LEU A 12 20.81 -6.43 31.36
N PRO A 13 20.52 -7.02 32.54
CA PRO A 13 19.27 -7.76 32.78
C PRO A 13 18.05 -6.85 32.87
N CYS A 14 18.25 -5.59 33.27
CA CYS A 14 17.16 -4.64 33.48
C CYS A 14 16.56 -4.16 32.14
N SER A 15 17.40 -3.95 31.11
CA SER A 15 16.91 -3.66 29.76
C SER A 15 16.17 -4.85 29.14
N LEU A 16 16.69 -6.08 29.27
CA LEU A 16 16.08 -7.28 28.67
C LEU A 16 14.69 -7.59 29.24
N GLY A 17 14.50 -7.45 30.56
CA GLY A 17 13.21 -7.65 31.21
C GLY A 17 12.14 -6.62 30.78
N MET A 18 12.53 -5.36 30.58
CA MET A 18 11.62 -4.32 30.10
C MET A 18 11.19 -4.55 28.65
N TYR A 19 12.11 -4.91 27.75
CA TYR A 19 11.79 -5.22 26.35
C TYR A 19 10.88 -6.45 26.22
N ALA A 20 11.14 -7.51 27.00
CA ALA A 20 10.28 -8.71 27.02
C ALA A 20 8.84 -8.37 27.46
N SER A 21 8.69 -7.58 28.54
CA SER A 21 7.38 -7.16 29.04
C SER A 21 6.58 -6.30 28.04
N ALA A 22 7.27 -5.47 27.25
CA ALA A 22 6.65 -4.65 26.21
C ALA A 22 6.18 -5.48 25.01
N ILE A 23 6.95 -6.50 24.61
CA ILE A 23 6.56 -7.44 23.55
C ILE A 23 5.35 -8.27 24.00
N ASP A 24 5.36 -8.80 25.22
CA ASP A 24 4.23 -9.56 25.78
C ASP A 24 2.95 -8.70 25.84
N SER A 25 3.10 -7.40 26.14
CA SER A 25 2.00 -6.44 26.09
C SER A 25 1.44 -6.27 24.68
N LEU A 26 2.30 -6.13 23.66
CA LEU A 26 1.88 -5.97 22.26
C LEU A 26 1.25 -7.24 21.69
N LEU A 27 1.77 -8.41 22.03
CA LEU A 27 1.17 -9.70 21.65
C LEU A 27 -0.21 -9.87 22.30
N SER A 28 -0.36 -9.48 23.58
CA SER A 28 -1.68 -9.49 24.23
C SER A 28 -2.68 -8.56 23.55
N VAL A 29 -2.24 -7.38 23.09
CA VAL A 29 -3.08 -6.46 22.33
C VAL A 29 -3.47 -7.10 20.99
N LEU A 30 -2.51 -7.69 20.26
CA LEU A 30 -2.76 -8.38 19.00
C LEU A 30 -3.79 -9.50 19.16
N ASP A 31 -3.63 -10.37 20.16
CA ASP A 31 -4.55 -11.47 20.43
C ASP A 31 -5.97 -10.95 20.73
N LYS A 32 -6.09 -9.90 21.54
CA LYS A 32 -7.37 -9.24 21.81
C LYS A 32 -7.99 -8.66 20.53
N THR A 33 -7.20 -8.01 19.69
CA THR A 33 -7.66 -7.45 18.41
C THR A 33 -8.12 -8.54 17.44
N ILE A 34 -7.44 -9.69 17.41
CA ILE A 34 -7.85 -10.86 16.59
C ILE A 34 -9.19 -11.41 17.07
N VAL A 35 -9.42 -11.51 18.38
CA VAL A 35 -10.72 -11.93 18.94
C VAL A 35 -11.84 -10.96 18.54
N MET A 36 -11.54 -9.66 18.44
CA MET A 36 -12.49 -8.64 18.01
C MET A 36 -12.76 -8.60 16.49
N ARG A 37 -12.09 -9.44 15.68
CA ARG A 37 -12.22 -9.48 14.21
C ARG A 37 -13.67 -9.38 13.73
N ARG A 38 -14.56 -10.21 14.29
CA ARG A 38 -15.97 -10.24 13.89
C ARG A 38 -16.66 -8.89 14.07
N GLN A 39 -16.37 -8.19 15.17
CA GLN A 39 -16.95 -6.88 15.44
C GLN A 39 -16.50 -5.85 14.39
N TYR A 40 -15.22 -5.88 13.99
CA TYR A 40 -14.70 -5.00 12.94
C TYR A 40 -15.30 -5.32 11.56
N GLU A 41 -15.45 -6.61 11.23
CA GLU A 41 -16.12 -7.04 9.99
C GLU A 41 -17.58 -6.58 9.96
N GLU A 42 -18.33 -6.75 11.06
CA GLU A 42 -19.72 -6.30 11.17
C GLU A 42 -19.86 -4.77 11.04
N GLU A 43 -18.93 -4.00 11.60
CA GLU A 43 -18.91 -2.54 11.48
C GLU A 43 -18.61 -2.10 10.04
N LYS A 44 -17.62 -2.73 9.38
CA LYS A 44 -17.28 -2.51 7.97
C LYS A 44 -18.47 -2.82 7.06
N GLU A 45 -19.11 -3.98 7.22
CA GLU A 45 -20.27 -4.37 6.41
C GLU A 45 -21.46 -3.45 6.62
N ARG A 46 -21.68 -2.98 7.85
CA ARG A 46 -22.71 -1.97 8.14
C ARG A 46 -22.43 -0.67 7.38
N TYR A 47 -21.18 -0.20 7.41
CA TYR A 47 -20.79 1.01 6.67
C TYR A 47 -20.97 0.84 5.16
N ILE A 48 -20.54 -0.28 4.60
CA ILE A 48 -20.76 -0.61 3.18
C ILE A 48 -22.25 -0.65 2.85
N SER A 49 -23.08 -1.25 3.71
CA SER A 49 -24.54 -1.28 3.51
C SER A 49 -25.14 0.12 3.39
N LEU A 50 -24.69 1.08 4.20
CA LEU A 50 -25.15 2.47 4.11
C LEU A 50 -24.85 3.09 2.75
N ILE A 51 -23.65 2.84 2.20
CA ILE A 51 -23.27 3.34 0.86
C ILE A 51 -24.07 2.62 -0.24
N LYS A 52 -24.32 1.31 -0.09
CA LYS A 52 -25.19 0.56 -1.02
C LYS A 52 -26.62 1.08 -1.01
N ASP A 53 -27.13 1.49 0.14
CA ASP A 53 -28.48 2.03 0.25
C ASP A 53 -28.56 3.42 -0.38
N GLU A 54 -27.52 4.25 -0.26
CA GLU A 54 -27.36 5.51 -1.03
C GLU A 54 -27.44 5.26 -2.54
N LEU A 55 -26.74 4.23 -3.04
CA LEU A 55 -26.73 3.85 -4.46
C LEU A 55 -28.11 3.41 -4.99
N LYS A 56 -28.96 2.86 -4.12
CA LYS A 56 -30.32 2.40 -4.45
C LYS A 56 -31.35 3.52 -4.45
N GLN A 57 -31.02 4.71 -3.95
CA GLN A 57 -31.96 5.83 -3.93
C GLN A 57 -32.33 6.24 -5.36
N GLY A 58 -33.60 6.60 -5.56
CA GLY A 58 -34.12 6.96 -6.88
C GLY A 58 -33.65 8.33 -7.35
N ARG A 59 -33.31 8.44 -8.65
CA ARG A 59 -32.84 9.64 -9.39
C ARG A 59 -31.37 10.08 -9.19
N LEU A 60 -30.43 9.14 -9.12
CA LEU A 60 -29.00 9.48 -9.24
C LEU A 60 -28.61 9.82 -10.69
N THR A 61 -27.88 10.91 -10.88
CA THR A 61 -27.14 11.19 -12.11
C THR A 61 -25.98 10.19 -12.29
N ASP A 62 -25.47 10.05 -13.51
CA ASP A 62 -24.27 9.23 -13.75
C ASP A 62 -23.06 9.74 -12.94
N MET A 63 -22.95 11.05 -12.72
CA MET A 63 -21.88 11.63 -11.90
C MET A 63 -21.98 11.19 -10.43
N GLU A 64 -23.16 11.32 -9.82
CA GLU A 64 -23.38 10.88 -8.43
C GLU A 64 -23.20 9.37 -8.29
N ARG A 65 -23.72 8.60 -9.25
CA ARG A 65 -23.55 7.15 -9.28
C ARG A 65 -22.07 6.77 -9.31
N TYR A 66 -21.26 7.41 -10.15
CA TYR A 66 -19.81 7.18 -10.20
C TYR A 66 -19.14 7.44 -8.84
N LEU A 67 -19.46 8.56 -8.18
CA LEU A 67 -18.84 8.92 -6.91
C LEU A 67 -19.20 7.92 -5.80
N ILE A 68 -20.46 7.48 -5.74
CA ILE A 68 -20.92 6.47 -4.77
C ILE A 68 -20.28 5.11 -5.05
N GLN A 69 -20.25 4.67 -6.32
CA GLN A 69 -19.60 3.43 -6.75
C GLN A 69 -18.10 3.45 -6.47
N ASN A 70 -17.43 4.60 -6.65
CA ASN A 70 -16.01 4.75 -6.34
C ASN A 70 -15.72 4.64 -4.84
N ARG A 71 -16.64 5.13 -3.98
CA ARG A 71 -16.56 4.90 -2.52
C ARG A 71 -16.72 3.42 -2.18
N LEU A 72 -17.67 2.72 -2.81
CA LEU A 72 -17.83 1.27 -2.64
C LEU A 72 -16.59 0.50 -3.09
N PHE A 73 -16.00 0.86 -4.23
CA PHE A 73 -14.73 0.31 -4.67
C PHE A 73 -13.63 0.51 -3.61
N ALA A 74 -13.46 1.73 -3.09
CA ALA A 74 -12.43 2.02 -2.09
C ALA A 74 -12.60 1.17 -0.81
N GLU A 75 -13.85 0.95 -0.37
CA GLU A 75 -14.13 0.09 0.78
C GLU A 75 -13.81 -1.38 0.53
N TYR A 76 -14.09 -1.87 -0.68
CA TYR A 76 -13.87 -3.26 -1.07
C TYR A 76 -12.44 -3.59 -1.51
N ASN A 77 -11.67 -2.61 -1.99
CA ASN A 77 -10.37 -2.83 -2.61
C ASN A 77 -9.37 -3.58 -1.70
N SER A 78 -9.47 -3.41 -0.38
CA SER A 78 -8.64 -4.14 0.60
C SER A 78 -9.41 -5.17 1.41
N TYR A 79 -10.59 -5.58 0.95
CA TYR A 79 -11.49 -6.44 1.71
C TYR A 79 -12.03 -7.61 0.88
N ILE A 80 -12.65 -7.35 -0.27
CA ILE A 80 -13.18 -8.40 -1.17
C ILE A 80 -12.95 -8.00 -2.62
N SER A 81 -12.01 -8.70 -3.29
CA SER A 81 -11.57 -8.38 -4.67
C SER A 81 -12.69 -8.47 -5.71
N ASP A 82 -13.57 -9.48 -5.63
CA ASP A 82 -14.68 -9.65 -6.59
C ASP A 82 -15.64 -8.46 -6.56
N SER A 83 -15.98 -8.00 -5.35
CA SER A 83 -16.83 -6.81 -5.15
C SER A 83 -16.12 -5.56 -5.67
N ALA A 84 -14.83 -5.38 -5.37
CA ALA A 84 -14.05 -4.25 -5.89
C ALA A 84 -14.05 -4.24 -7.43
N LEU A 85 -13.86 -5.41 -8.05
CA LEU A 85 -13.87 -5.57 -9.51
C LEU A 85 -15.24 -5.25 -10.13
N HIS A 86 -16.33 -5.66 -9.47
CA HIS A 86 -17.69 -5.30 -9.89
C HIS A 86 -17.87 -3.77 -9.94
N TYR A 87 -17.57 -3.07 -8.84
CA TYR A 87 -17.75 -1.62 -8.76
C TYR A 87 -16.85 -0.84 -9.72
N ILE A 88 -15.60 -1.29 -9.93
CA ILE A 88 -14.71 -0.59 -10.84
C ILE A 88 -15.09 -0.79 -12.31
N ASN A 89 -15.62 -1.96 -12.69
CA ASN A 89 -16.12 -2.18 -14.04
C ASN A 89 -17.33 -1.28 -14.34
N GLU A 90 -18.24 -1.11 -13.39
CA GLU A 90 -19.35 -0.16 -13.51
C GLU A 90 -18.86 1.29 -13.62
N ASN A 91 -17.83 1.67 -12.86
CA ASN A 91 -17.22 3.00 -12.96
C ASN A 91 -16.63 3.29 -14.34
N ILE A 92 -15.99 2.31 -14.98
CA ILE A 92 -15.49 2.45 -16.35
C ILE A 92 -16.66 2.74 -17.31
N LEU A 93 -17.77 2.02 -17.20
CA LEU A 93 -18.94 2.23 -18.05
C LEU A 93 -19.54 3.62 -17.85
N ILE A 94 -19.71 4.04 -16.59
CA ILE A 94 -20.26 5.36 -16.24
C ILE A 94 -19.33 6.48 -16.73
N ALA A 95 -18.03 6.39 -16.46
CA ALA A 95 -17.05 7.38 -16.90
C ALA A 95 -16.99 7.50 -18.43
N THR A 96 -17.18 6.38 -19.14
CA THR A 96 -17.29 6.34 -20.60
C THR A 96 -18.55 7.07 -21.09
N ARG A 97 -19.72 6.83 -20.48
CA ARG A 97 -20.96 7.57 -20.82
C ARG A 97 -20.84 9.07 -20.58
N LEU A 98 -20.14 9.46 -19.51
CA LEU A 98 -19.84 10.85 -19.20
C LEU A 98 -18.76 11.47 -20.10
N ASN A 99 -18.10 10.67 -20.95
CA ASN A 99 -16.92 11.07 -21.72
C ASN A 99 -15.82 11.72 -20.86
N ASN A 100 -15.71 11.29 -19.60
CA ASN A 100 -14.74 11.85 -18.65
C ASN A 100 -13.45 11.04 -18.68
N ARG A 101 -12.48 11.51 -19.47
CA ARG A 101 -11.20 10.83 -19.68
C ARG A 101 -10.41 10.58 -18.40
N GLN A 102 -10.41 11.54 -17.47
CA GLN A 102 -9.70 11.38 -16.19
C GLN A 102 -10.28 10.23 -15.38
N TRP A 103 -11.61 10.12 -15.31
CA TRP A 103 -12.29 9.05 -14.59
C TRP A 103 -12.16 7.68 -15.26
N ILE A 104 -12.16 7.64 -16.60
CA ILE A 104 -11.86 6.42 -17.35
C ILE A 104 -10.46 5.93 -16.99
N ASN A 105 -9.46 6.81 -17.06
CA ASN A 105 -8.07 6.47 -16.77
C ASN A 105 -7.90 5.99 -15.32
N SER A 106 -8.43 6.73 -14.34
CA SER A 106 -8.38 6.33 -12.93
C SER A 106 -9.04 4.97 -12.68
N SER A 107 -10.20 4.72 -13.32
CA SER A 107 -10.91 3.46 -13.14
C SER A 107 -10.19 2.27 -13.77
N ILE A 108 -9.54 2.46 -14.93
CA ILE A 108 -8.71 1.43 -15.56
C ILE A 108 -7.48 1.14 -14.68
N LEU A 109 -6.81 2.16 -14.14
CA LEU A 109 -5.66 1.98 -13.25
C LEU A 109 -6.04 1.21 -11.97
N ASN A 110 -7.18 1.54 -11.37
CA ASN A 110 -7.73 0.79 -10.24
C ASN A 110 -8.04 -0.67 -10.59
N LYS A 111 -8.56 -0.94 -11.80
CA LYS A 111 -8.75 -2.31 -12.27
C LYS A 111 -7.42 -3.05 -12.44
N VAL A 112 -6.41 -2.40 -13.02
CA VAL A 112 -5.05 -2.96 -13.13
C VAL A 112 -4.49 -3.33 -11.75
N HIS A 113 -4.69 -2.48 -10.74
CA HIS A 113 -4.26 -2.78 -9.38
C HIS A 113 -4.90 -4.07 -8.83
N ILE A 114 -6.20 -4.28 -9.03
CA ILE A 114 -6.88 -5.52 -8.63
C ILE A 114 -6.29 -6.73 -9.37
N LEU A 115 -6.06 -6.62 -10.68
CA LEU A 115 -5.52 -7.70 -11.48
C LEU A 115 -4.09 -8.08 -11.04
N ASN A 116 -3.24 -7.08 -10.80
CA ASN A 116 -1.89 -7.27 -10.29
C ASN A 116 -1.88 -8.02 -8.95
N THR A 117 -2.67 -7.57 -7.98
CA THR A 117 -2.76 -8.21 -6.66
C THR A 117 -3.38 -9.60 -6.69
N SER A 118 -4.13 -9.92 -7.75
CA SER A 118 -4.72 -11.25 -7.99
C SER A 118 -3.83 -12.17 -8.83
N GLY A 119 -2.66 -11.72 -9.27
CA GLY A 119 -1.73 -12.48 -10.11
C GLY A 119 -2.08 -12.55 -11.61
N LEU A 120 -3.06 -11.75 -12.07
CA LEU A 120 -3.50 -11.68 -13.47
C LEU A 120 -2.63 -10.69 -14.27
N PHE A 121 -1.35 -11.01 -14.38
CA PHE A 121 -0.34 -10.08 -14.91
C PHE A 121 -0.46 -9.82 -16.41
N VAL A 122 -0.95 -10.78 -17.20
CA VAL A 122 -1.08 -10.63 -18.66
C VAL A 122 -2.18 -9.61 -18.97
N GLU A 123 -3.32 -9.75 -18.32
CA GLU A 123 -4.48 -8.87 -18.44
C GLU A 123 -4.17 -7.47 -17.89
N ALA A 124 -3.45 -7.39 -16.76
CA ALA A 124 -2.99 -6.13 -16.20
C ALA A 124 -2.05 -5.39 -17.16
N MET A 125 -1.09 -6.10 -17.77
CA MET A 125 -0.15 -5.55 -18.75
C MET A 125 -0.87 -5.04 -20.00
N GLU A 126 -1.84 -5.80 -20.52
CA GLU A 126 -2.62 -5.40 -21.69
C GLU A 126 -3.39 -4.10 -21.42
N LEU A 127 -4.08 -4.01 -20.28
CA LEU A 127 -4.78 -2.79 -19.89
C LEU A 127 -3.83 -1.60 -19.72
N LEU A 128 -2.66 -1.78 -19.09
CA LEU A 128 -1.68 -0.70 -18.96
C LEU A 128 -1.17 -0.20 -20.30
N LYS A 129 -0.87 -1.11 -21.24
CA LYS A 129 -0.43 -0.73 -22.59
C LYS A 129 -1.52 -0.06 -23.41
N SER A 130 -2.79 -0.33 -23.10
CA SER A 130 -3.94 0.31 -23.78
C SER A 130 -4.11 1.78 -23.42
N LEU A 131 -3.60 2.23 -22.27
CA LEU A 131 -3.71 3.62 -21.81
C LEU A 131 -2.73 4.52 -22.57
N PRO A 132 -3.20 5.51 -23.35
CA PRO A 132 -2.30 6.43 -24.04
C PRO A 132 -1.63 7.34 -23.02
N ARG A 133 -0.31 7.23 -22.88
CA ARG A 133 0.47 7.98 -21.88
C ARG A 133 0.13 9.47 -21.93
N ASN A 134 0.09 10.07 -23.11
CA ASN A 134 -0.18 11.50 -23.31
C ASN A 134 -1.55 11.98 -22.79
N THR A 135 -2.44 11.06 -22.38
CA THR A 135 -3.73 11.39 -21.77
C THR A 135 -3.72 11.29 -20.23
N LEU A 136 -2.59 10.95 -19.62
CA LEU A 136 -2.44 10.81 -18.18
C LEU A 136 -1.83 12.09 -17.58
N GLU A 137 -2.52 12.69 -16.63
CA GLU A 137 -2.12 13.92 -15.94
C GLU A 137 -2.44 13.82 -14.45
N GLY A 138 -1.81 14.66 -13.62
CA GLY A 138 -2.00 14.65 -12.17
C GLY A 138 -1.71 13.28 -11.55
N GLU A 139 -2.59 12.81 -10.66
CA GLU A 139 -2.42 11.52 -9.99
C GLU A 139 -2.44 10.33 -10.97
N ASN A 140 -3.14 10.44 -12.11
CA ASN A 140 -3.25 9.31 -13.04
C ASN A 140 -1.91 8.90 -13.67
N ILE A 141 -0.97 9.83 -13.86
CA ILE A 141 0.37 9.43 -14.30
C ILE A 141 1.15 8.76 -13.17
N VAL A 142 1.01 9.25 -11.93
CA VAL A 142 1.68 8.64 -10.78
C VAL A 142 1.17 7.21 -10.61
N ASP A 143 -0.14 7.01 -10.61
CA ASP A 143 -0.78 5.70 -10.47
C ASP A 143 -0.46 4.76 -11.65
N TYR A 144 -0.26 5.29 -12.87
CA TYR A 144 0.22 4.52 -14.01
C TYR A 144 1.60 3.90 -13.79
N TYR A 145 2.56 4.68 -13.29
CA TYR A 145 3.88 4.15 -12.97
C TYR A 145 3.84 3.24 -11.73
N VAL A 146 3.00 3.53 -10.74
CA VAL A 146 2.77 2.64 -9.59
C VAL A 146 2.19 1.30 -10.04
N CYS A 147 1.28 1.28 -11.02
CA CYS A 147 0.73 0.03 -11.54
C CYS A 147 1.79 -0.81 -12.28
N PHE A 148 2.68 -0.17 -13.04
CA PHE A 148 3.81 -0.87 -13.64
C PHE A 148 4.81 -1.39 -12.62
N GLU A 149 5.17 -0.56 -11.64
CA GLU A 149 6.07 -0.93 -10.55
C GLU A 149 5.54 -2.17 -9.80
N ASN A 150 4.28 -2.15 -9.38
CA ASN A 150 3.63 -3.29 -8.72
C ASN A 150 3.55 -4.53 -9.63
N LEU A 151 3.25 -4.38 -10.92
CA LEU A 151 3.18 -5.51 -11.85
C LEU A 151 4.51 -6.27 -11.86
N TYR A 152 5.63 -5.56 -12.04
CA TYR A 152 6.95 -6.19 -12.08
C TYR A 152 7.40 -6.67 -10.70
N LEU A 153 7.08 -5.94 -9.63
CA LEU A 153 7.38 -6.38 -8.26
C LEU A 153 6.69 -7.71 -7.95
N TYR A 154 5.39 -7.83 -8.21
CA TYR A 154 4.66 -9.07 -7.97
C TYR A 154 5.11 -10.19 -8.90
N GLN A 155 5.43 -9.90 -10.17
CA GLN A 155 6.05 -10.91 -11.04
C GLN A 155 7.37 -11.45 -10.47
N ALA A 156 8.17 -10.61 -9.80
CA ALA A 156 9.39 -11.05 -9.12
C ALA A 156 9.08 -11.98 -7.93
N GLU A 157 8.02 -11.71 -7.17
CA GLU A 157 7.60 -12.55 -6.03
C GLU A 157 7.10 -13.94 -6.48
N TYR A 158 6.48 -14.03 -7.66
CA TYR A 158 5.99 -15.30 -8.22
C TYR A 158 7.04 -16.04 -9.05
N ALA A 159 8.13 -15.37 -9.46
CA ALA A 159 9.17 -15.98 -10.27
C ALA A 159 10.10 -16.89 -9.43
N THR A 160 10.46 -18.05 -9.99
CA THR A 160 11.38 -19.00 -9.36
C THR A 160 12.82 -18.88 -9.88
N ASP A 161 12.99 -18.44 -11.13
CA ASP A 161 14.31 -18.23 -11.74
C ASP A 161 14.88 -16.86 -11.34
N ARG A 162 16.12 -16.87 -10.83
CA ARG A 162 16.81 -15.66 -10.36
C ARG A 162 17.01 -14.61 -11.45
N ASN A 163 17.19 -14.99 -12.71
CA ASN A 163 17.34 -14.03 -13.81
C ASN A 163 16.04 -13.28 -14.06
N TYR A 164 14.89 -13.96 -14.00
CA TYR A 164 13.59 -13.30 -14.12
C TYR A 164 13.34 -12.39 -12.92
N VAL A 165 13.59 -12.85 -11.69
CA VAL A 165 13.49 -12.02 -10.47
C VAL A 165 14.32 -10.74 -10.61
N ASN A 166 15.61 -10.87 -10.95
CA ASN A 166 16.50 -9.72 -11.08
C ASN A 166 16.05 -8.75 -12.17
N ASN A 167 15.60 -9.26 -13.32
CA ASN A 167 15.12 -8.41 -14.40
C ASN A 167 13.85 -7.66 -14.01
N TYR A 168 12.89 -8.31 -13.37
CA TYR A 168 11.66 -7.68 -12.92
C TYR A 168 11.91 -6.61 -11.85
N LEU A 169 12.74 -6.91 -10.84
CA LEU A 169 13.12 -5.92 -9.82
C LEU A 169 13.86 -4.72 -10.41
N ARG A 170 14.73 -4.94 -11.42
CA ARG A 170 15.39 -3.84 -12.14
C ARG A 170 14.36 -2.94 -12.83
N ILE A 171 13.36 -3.51 -13.49
CA ILE A 171 12.31 -2.72 -14.17
C ILE A 171 11.42 -2.01 -13.15
N ALA A 172 11.01 -2.68 -12.07
CA ALA A 172 10.23 -2.06 -10.99
C ALA A 172 10.94 -0.82 -10.44
N ASN A 173 12.27 -0.89 -10.22
CA ASN A 173 13.05 0.25 -9.76
C ASN A 173 13.10 1.42 -10.75
N LEU A 174 13.10 1.19 -12.07
CA LEU A 174 12.99 2.27 -13.06
C LEU A 174 11.65 3.02 -12.96
N TYR A 175 10.57 2.30 -12.66
CA TYR A 175 9.27 2.93 -12.40
C TYR A 175 9.24 3.65 -11.05
N ARG A 176 9.93 3.15 -10.01
CA ARG A 176 10.12 3.89 -8.75
C ARG A 176 10.81 5.24 -8.98
N ASP A 177 11.88 5.27 -9.78
CA ASP A 177 12.56 6.52 -10.14
C ASP A 177 11.59 7.52 -10.81
N SER A 178 10.74 7.00 -11.71
CA SER A 178 9.71 7.81 -12.38
C SER A 178 8.68 8.36 -11.39
N ILE A 179 8.22 7.55 -10.44
CA ILE A 179 7.29 7.99 -9.39
C ILE A 179 7.93 9.07 -8.52
N ILE A 180 9.13 8.82 -8.00
CA ILE A 180 9.88 9.72 -7.13
C ILE A 180 10.13 11.07 -7.81
N SER A 181 10.41 11.08 -9.11
CA SER A 181 10.60 12.33 -9.88
C SER A 181 9.33 13.18 -10.03
N LEU A 182 8.15 12.60 -9.83
CA LEU A 182 6.85 13.26 -10.03
C LEU A 182 6.19 13.70 -8.72
N VAL A 183 6.54 13.08 -7.58
CA VAL A 183 5.86 13.33 -6.30
C VAL A 183 6.73 14.17 -5.37
N PRO A 184 6.18 15.14 -4.63
CA PRO A 184 6.97 15.95 -3.70
C PRO A 184 7.55 15.10 -2.56
N GLU A 185 8.79 15.42 -2.15
CA GLU A 185 9.57 14.67 -1.15
C GLU A 185 8.88 14.53 0.21
N ASP A 186 7.97 15.44 0.53
CA ASP A 186 7.28 15.50 1.81
C ASP A 186 5.90 14.81 1.78
N THR A 187 5.60 14.03 0.74
CA THR A 187 4.32 13.31 0.61
C THR A 187 4.42 11.86 1.09
N TYR A 188 3.28 11.30 1.52
CA TYR A 188 3.18 9.88 1.85
C TYR A 188 3.65 8.99 0.69
N ARG A 189 3.28 9.35 -0.55
CA ARG A 189 3.64 8.60 -1.76
C ARG A 189 5.16 8.55 -1.96
N TYR A 190 5.85 9.67 -1.79
CA TYR A 190 7.31 9.70 -1.88
C TYR A 190 7.93 8.75 -0.85
N VAL A 191 7.50 8.86 0.41
CA VAL A 191 8.10 8.12 1.52
C VAL A 191 7.93 6.60 1.35
N VAL A 192 6.75 6.13 0.97
CA VAL A 192 6.49 4.68 0.84
C VAL A 192 7.10 4.05 -0.41
N VAL A 193 7.50 4.85 -1.41
CA VAL A 193 8.22 4.37 -2.61
C VAL A 193 9.73 4.47 -2.42
N HIS A 194 10.21 5.57 -1.83
CA HIS A 194 11.63 5.84 -1.68
C HIS A 194 12.26 5.06 -0.52
N ALA A 195 11.55 4.83 0.59
CA ALA A 195 12.11 4.07 1.70
C ALA A 195 12.45 2.61 1.33
N PRO A 196 11.57 1.82 0.67
CA PRO A 196 11.95 0.51 0.15
C PRO A 196 13.12 0.56 -0.82
N GLN A 197 13.15 1.55 -1.73
CA GLN A 197 14.26 1.73 -2.67
C GLN A 197 15.60 1.97 -1.96
N LEU A 198 15.63 2.78 -0.91
CA LEU A 198 16.82 2.99 -0.09
C LEU A 198 17.27 1.69 0.60
N ILE A 199 16.33 0.87 1.08
CA ILE A 199 16.63 -0.44 1.68
C ILE A 199 17.28 -1.36 0.64
N ASP A 200 16.72 -1.43 -0.58
CA ASP A 200 17.24 -2.23 -1.69
C ASP A 200 18.65 -1.79 -2.11
N GLN A 201 18.95 -0.49 -2.01
CA GLN A 201 20.28 0.09 -2.26
C GLN A 201 21.28 -0.12 -1.10
N GLY A 202 20.88 -0.81 -0.03
CA GLY A 202 21.70 -1.01 1.17
C GLY A 202 21.78 0.19 2.11
N LYS A 203 21.02 1.27 1.83
CA LYS A 203 20.93 2.52 2.60
C LYS A 203 19.80 2.48 3.64
N SER A 204 19.66 1.34 4.33
CA SER A 204 18.56 1.12 5.28
C SER A 204 18.51 2.16 6.41
N GLN A 205 19.66 2.74 6.80
CA GLN A 205 19.70 3.79 7.81
C GLN A 205 19.06 5.11 7.33
N GLU A 206 19.25 5.47 6.06
CA GLU A 206 18.58 6.63 5.45
C GLU A 206 17.06 6.39 5.37
N ALA A 207 16.64 5.18 5.00
CA ALA A 207 15.23 4.79 4.98
C ALA A 207 14.58 4.91 6.37
N ILE A 208 15.27 4.45 7.42
CA ILE A 208 14.81 4.58 8.81
C ILE A 208 14.64 6.05 9.19
N CYS A 209 15.61 6.91 8.86
CA CYS A 209 15.51 8.35 9.14
C CYS A 209 14.33 8.98 8.41
N LEU A 210 14.15 8.69 7.12
CA LEU A 210 13.04 9.20 6.31
C LEU A 210 11.69 8.81 6.94
N LEU A 211 11.49 7.54 7.25
CA LEU A 211 10.24 7.03 7.83
C LEU A 211 9.97 7.62 9.22
N LYS A 212 10.98 7.66 10.10
CA LYS A 212 10.82 8.23 11.45
C LYS A 212 10.47 9.70 11.44
N ASN A 213 11.01 10.47 10.51
CA ASN A 213 10.70 11.88 10.36
C ASN A 213 9.28 12.11 9.82
N PHE A 214 8.79 11.20 8.98
CA PHE A 214 7.47 11.31 8.38
C PHE A 214 6.34 10.78 9.27
N LEU A 215 6.57 9.71 10.04
CA LEU A 215 5.57 9.04 10.86
C LEU A 215 4.72 9.96 11.76
N PRO A 216 5.28 11.00 12.43
CA PRO A 216 4.48 11.91 13.25
C PRO A 216 3.37 12.67 12.50
N ARG A 217 3.45 12.75 11.16
CA ARG A 217 2.42 13.37 10.31
C ARG A 217 1.24 12.43 10.03
N LEU A 218 1.40 11.13 10.28
CA LEU A 218 0.38 10.12 10.03
C LEU A 218 -0.46 9.89 11.29
N LYS A 219 -1.77 9.73 11.09
CA LYS A 219 -2.68 9.40 12.16
C LYS A 219 -2.55 7.91 12.50
N SER A 220 -2.39 7.59 13.78
CA SER A 220 -2.40 6.20 14.25
C SER A 220 -3.71 5.49 13.86
N ASN A 221 -3.65 4.18 13.68
CA ASN A 221 -4.77 3.31 13.26
C ASN A 221 -5.33 3.61 11.86
N THR A 222 -4.56 4.25 10.97
CA THR A 222 -4.89 4.32 9.54
C THR A 222 -4.05 3.34 8.74
N ARG A 223 -4.49 3.05 7.50
CA ARG A 223 -3.77 2.19 6.57
C ARG A 223 -2.39 2.76 6.24
N GLU A 224 -2.29 4.07 6.04
CA GLU A 224 -1.03 4.75 5.74
C GLU A 224 -0.01 4.56 6.87
N TYR A 225 -0.45 4.71 8.12
CA TYR A 225 0.40 4.48 9.29
C TYR A 225 0.87 3.02 9.37
N ALA A 226 -0.02 2.06 9.11
CA ALA A 226 0.32 0.64 9.12
C ALA A 226 1.35 0.28 8.03
N VAL A 227 1.20 0.81 6.82
CA VAL A 227 2.16 0.60 5.73
C VAL A 227 3.52 1.21 6.08
N ALA A 228 3.57 2.46 6.53
CA ALA A 228 4.82 3.14 6.87
C ALA A 228 5.57 2.42 8.02
N THR A 229 4.85 1.97 9.05
CA THR A 229 5.47 1.23 10.17
C THR A 229 5.90 -0.18 9.77
N SER A 230 5.21 -0.84 8.83
CA SER A 230 5.64 -2.12 8.26
C SER A 230 6.97 -1.99 7.51
N ILE A 231 7.12 -0.97 6.66
CA ILE A 231 8.38 -0.70 5.96
C ILE A 231 9.50 -0.39 6.98
N LEU A 232 9.19 0.38 8.02
CA LEU A 232 10.16 0.69 9.08
C LEU A 232 10.62 -0.56 9.83
N ALA A 233 9.69 -1.46 10.17
CA ALA A 233 10.01 -2.73 10.80
C ALA A 233 10.93 -3.59 9.90
N PHE A 234 10.63 -3.66 8.61
CA PHE A 234 11.49 -4.34 7.64
C PHE A 234 12.88 -3.72 7.56
N ALA A 235 12.99 -2.39 7.54
CA ALA A 235 14.27 -1.70 7.54
C ALA A 235 15.12 -2.05 8.79
N TYR A 236 14.50 -2.10 9.98
CA TYR A 236 15.19 -2.53 11.21
C TYR A 236 15.62 -4.00 11.14
N HIS A 237 14.80 -4.89 10.59
CA HIS A 237 15.16 -6.29 10.40
C HIS A 237 16.41 -6.44 9.51
N VAL A 238 16.46 -5.70 8.38
CA VAL A 238 17.61 -5.71 7.46
C VAL A 238 18.89 -5.20 8.15
N VAL A 239 18.80 -4.17 8.99
CA VAL A 239 19.95 -3.67 9.76
C VAL A 239 20.36 -4.65 10.86
N GLY A 240 19.39 -5.25 11.57
CA GLY A 240 19.65 -6.20 12.66
C GLY A 240 20.28 -7.51 12.19
N ASN A 241 20.01 -7.95 10.96
CA ASN A 241 20.63 -9.14 10.36
C ASN A 241 22.04 -8.91 9.80
N LYS A 242 22.59 -7.69 9.86
CA LYS A 242 23.97 -7.38 9.42
C LYS A 242 25.04 -7.58 10.51
N ILE A 243 24.70 -8.28 11.61
CA ILE A 243 25.60 -8.64 12.73
C ILE A 243 25.83 -10.14 12.72
#